data_AF-A0AAV5AK90-F1
#
_entry.id   AF-A0AAV5AK90-F1
#
_cell.length_a   1.000
_cell.length_b   1.000
_cell.length_c   1.000
_cell.angle_alpha   90.00
_cell.angle_beta   90.00
_cell.angle_gamma   90.00
#
_symmetry.space_group_name_H-M   'P 1'
#
loop_
_entity.id
_entity.type
_entity.pdbx_description
1 polymer ?
#
loop_
_entity_poly.entity_id
_entity_poly.type
_entity_poly.pdbx_seq_one_letter_code
_entity_poly.pdbx_strand_id
1 'polypeptide(L)'
;MVNKVVGNRYIAKRVNVRVEHVRHSKCRQEFLQRVAENSQKHREAKERGETAVLKRLPAGPTEAHVISSKDNLPQTMRPTAYETTI
;
A
#
# COMPACT_ATOMS: atom_id res chain seq x y z
N MET A 1 -10.96 6.16 22.35
CA MET A 1 -12.23 5.40 22.23
C MET A 1 -11.97 4.23 21.31
N VAL A 2 -12.41 3.03 21.68
CA VAL A 2 -12.21 1.80 20.90
C VAL A 2 -13.58 1.19 20.62
N ASN A 3 -13.83 0.78 19.38
CA ASN A 3 -15.07 0.09 19.01
C ASN A 3 -14.90 -1.40 19.30
N LYS A 4 -15.63 -1.93 20.28
CA LYS A 4 -15.62 -3.35 20.65
C LYS A 4 -16.88 -4.02 20.11
N VAL A 5 -16.72 -5.14 19.40
CA VAL A 5 -17.85 -6.00 19.00
C VAL A 5 -18.37 -6.72 20.24
N VAL A 6 -19.68 -6.65 20.47
CA VAL A 6 -20.39 -7.40 21.52
C VAL A 6 -21.62 -8.03 20.87
N GLY A 7 -21.56 -9.34 20.64
CA GLY A 7 -22.59 -10.06 19.88
C GLY A 7 -22.69 -9.52 18.45
N ASN A 8 -23.85 -8.97 18.11
CA ASN A 8 -24.19 -8.47 16.77
C ASN A 8 -23.93 -6.96 16.56
N ARG A 9 -23.36 -6.24 17.54
CA ARG A 9 -23.19 -4.78 17.45
C ARG A 9 -21.82 -4.30 17.92
N TYR A 10 -21.43 -3.11 17.44
CA TYR A 10 -20.26 -2.39 17.95
C TYR A 10 -20.67 -1.46 19.08
N ILE A 11 -19.89 -1.49 20.17
CA ILE A 11 -20.05 -0.58 21.31
C ILE A 11 -18.77 0.24 21.45
N ALA A 12 -18.94 1.55 21.50
CA ALA A 12 -17.88 2.49 21.83
C ALA A 12 -17.45 2.30 23.30
N LYS A 13 -16.22 1.84 23.53
CA LYS A 13 -15.64 1.73 24.87
C LYS A 13 -14.65 2.87 25.10
N ARG A 14 -14.78 3.52 26.25
CA ARG A 14 -13.78 4.44 26.81
C ARG A 14 -12.86 3.62 27.71
N VAL A 15 -11.55 3.71 27.48
CA VAL A 15 -10.53 2.94 28.19
C VAL A 15 -9.49 3.93 28.68
N ASN A 16 -9.10 3.81 29.95
CA ASN A 16 -8.02 4.59 30.53
C ASN A 16 -6.74 3.76 30.38
N VAL A 17 -5.75 4.29 29.66
CA VAL A 17 -4.49 3.60 29.35
C VAL A 17 -3.35 4.58 29.63
N ARG A 18 -2.27 4.10 30.25
CA ARG A 18 -1.08 4.94 30.49
C ARG A 18 -0.29 5.14 29.19
N VAL A 19 0.52 6.20 29.13
CA VAL A 19 1.23 6.62 27.90
C VAL A 19 2.25 5.58 27.42
N GLU A 20 2.82 4.79 28.33
CA GLU A 20 3.79 3.74 28.05
C GLU A 20 3.20 2.60 27.19
N HIS A 21 1.87 2.44 27.22
CA HIS A 21 1.16 1.40 26.45
C HIS A 21 0.56 1.93 25.15
N VAL A 22 0.83 3.18 24.77
CA VAL A 22 0.26 3.82 23.58
C VAL A 22 1.38 4.33 22.68
N ARG A 23 1.20 4.16 21.37
CA ARG A 23 2.07 4.73 20.34
C ARG A 23 1.23 5.40 19.26
N HIS A 24 1.82 6.40 18.59
CA HIS A 24 1.17 7.07 17.47
C HIS A 24 0.99 6.12 16.28
N SER A 25 -0.12 6.26 15.58
CA SER A 25 -0.42 5.46 14.39
C SER A 25 0.15 6.10 13.13
N LYS A 26 0.96 5.35 12.37
CA LYS A 26 1.55 5.80 11.10
C LYS A 26 0.51 5.98 9.99
N CYS A 27 -0.62 5.29 10.03
CA CYS A 27 -1.64 5.40 8.97
C CYS A 27 -2.24 6.81 8.87
N ARG A 28 -2.39 7.52 10.00
CA ARG A 28 -2.85 8.92 10.01
C ARG A 28 -1.77 9.84 9.46
N GLN A 29 -0.50 9.59 9.81
CA GLN A 29 0.63 10.37 9.31
C GLN A 29 0.76 10.28 7.79
N GLU A 30 0.72 9.06 7.23
CA GLU A 30 0.73 8.84 5.77
C GLU A 30 -0.45 9.50 5.07
N PHE A 31 -1.65 9.45 5.67
CA PHE A 31 -2.82 10.14 5.14
C PHE A 31 -2.62 11.66 5.11
N LEU A 32 -2.09 12.26 6.19
CA LEU A 32 -1.85 13.70 6.26
C LEU A 32 -0.77 14.15 5.27
N GLN A 33 0.32 13.39 5.14
CA GLN A 33 1.35 13.63 4.13
C GLN A 33 0.75 13.64 2.72
N ARG A 34 -0.06 12.63 2.38
CA ARG A 34 -0.74 12.55 1.09
C ARG A 34 -1.72 13.70 0.85
N VAL A 35 -2.42 14.18 1.88
CA VAL A 35 -3.30 15.36 1.76
C VAL A 35 -2.48 16.60 1.43
N ALA A 36 -1.34 16.79 2.10
CA ALA A 36 -0.44 17.92 1.82
C ALA A 36 0.12 17.85 0.39
N GLU A 37 0.65 16.70 -0.01
CA GLU A 37 1.17 16.45 -1.38
C GLU A 37 0.10 16.69 -2.45
N ASN A 38 -1.11 16.17 -2.25
CA ASN A 38 -2.21 16.38 -3.19
C ASN A 38 -2.59 17.86 -3.31
N SER A 39 -2.55 18.61 -2.20
CA SER A 39 -2.84 20.04 -2.21
C SER A 39 -1.79 20.84 -2.98
N GLN A 40 -0.51 20.43 -2.91
CA GLN A 40 0.58 21.02 -3.68
C GLN A 40 0.41 20.71 -5.17
N LYS A 41 0.25 19.43 -5.54
CA LYS A 41 0.01 19.00 -6.92
C LYS A 41 -1.18 19.69 -7.57
N HIS A 42 -2.26 19.90 -6.81
CA HIS A 42 -3.44 20.63 -7.30
C HIS A 42 -3.12 22.09 -7.61
N ARG A 43 -2.37 22.79 -6.75
CA ARG A 43 -1.98 24.19 -6.99
C ARG A 43 -1.08 24.30 -8.21
N GLU A 44 -0.07 23.46 -8.29
CA GLU A 44 0.86 23.43 -9.43
C GLU A 44 0.15 23.13 -10.75
N ALA A 45 -0.76 22.15 -10.76
CA ALA A 45 -1.53 21.83 -11.97
C ALA A 45 -2.42 23.00 -12.39
N LYS A 46 -3.02 23.72 -11.43
CA LYS A 46 -3.78 24.93 -11.70
C LYS A 46 -2.91 26.06 -12.26
N GLU A 47 -1.68 26.23 -11.76
CA GLU A 47 -0.71 27.21 -12.27
C GLU A 47 -0.23 26.87 -13.69
N ARG A 48 0.00 25.57 -13.97
CA ARG A 48 0.37 25.08 -15.31
C ARG A 48 -0.80 25.00 -16.30
N GLY A 49 -2.04 25.09 -15.82
CA GLY A 49 -3.25 24.89 -16.64
C GLY A 49 -3.53 23.43 -17.02
N GLU A 50 -2.89 22.48 -16.34
CA GLU A 50 -3.03 21.04 -16.57
C GLU A 50 -4.05 20.42 -15.60
N THR A 51 -4.63 19.28 -15.98
CA THR A 51 -5.53 18.53 -15.08
C THR A 51 -4.73 17.45 -14.33
N ALA A 52 -4.70 17.53 -12.99
CA ALA A 52 -4.07 16.51 -12.16
C ALA A 52 -5.05 15.41 -11.72
N VAL A 53 -4.65 14.14 -11.91
CA VAL A 53 -5.37 12.98 -11.34
C VAL A 53 -4.89 12.72 -9.92
N LEU A 54 -5.69 13.12 -8.92
CA LEU A 54 -5.32 13.03 -7.49
C LEU A 54 -5.83 11.76 -6.79
N LYS A 55 -6.70 10.98 -7.45
CA LYS A 55 -7.26 9.73 -6.92
C LYS A 55 -6.22 8.62 -7.05
N ARG A 56 -6.19 7.71 -6.08
CA ARG A 56 -5.41 6.47 -6.17
C ARG A 56 -6.13 5.49 -7.10
N LEU A 57 -5.37 4.82 -7.95
CA LEU A 57 -5.84 3.73 -8.80
C LEU A 57 -5.29 2.40 -8.27
N PRO A 58 -6.03 1.29 -8.45
CA PRO A 58 -5.46 -0.04 -8.22
C PRO A 58 -4.35 -0.33 -9.23
N ALA A 59 -3.57 -1.39 -8.97
CA ALA A 59 -2.59 -1.86 -9.93
C ALA A 59 -3.30 -2.27 -11.24
N GLY A 60 -2.90 -1.65 -12.35
CA GLY A 60 -3.36 -2.01 -13.68
C GLY A 60 -2.66 -3.26 -14.21
N PRO A 61 -3.07 -3.77 -15.38
CA PRO A 61 -2.30 -4.79 -16.10
C PRO A 61 -0.89 -4.28 -16.40
N THR A 62 0.09 -5.17 -16.40
CA THR A 62 1.46 -4.83 -16.79
C THR A 62 1.51 -4.35 -18.24
N GLU A 63 2.24 -3.27 -18.49
CA GLU A 63 2.45 -2.77 -19.84
C GLU A 63 3.34 -3.71 -20.66
N ALA A 64 3.18 -3.65 -21.98
CA ALA A 64 4.04 -4.40 -22.91
C ALA A 64 5.49 -3.91 -22.79
N HIS A 65 6.42 -4.84 -22.62
CA HIS A 65 7.85 -4.55 -22.58
C HIS A 65 8.65 -5.66 -23.28
N VAL A 66 9.83 -5.30 -23.77
CA VAL A 66 10.74 -6.22 -24.47
C VAL A 66 11.85 -6.65 -23.53
N ILE A 67 12.05 -7.96 -23.37
CA ILE A 67 13.14 -8.54 -22.58
C ILE A 67 14.30 -8.86 -23.54
N SER A 68 15.49 -8.36 -23.23
CA SER A 68 16.71 -8.62 -24.03
C SER A 68 17.46 -9.84 -23.51
N SER A 69 17.91 -10.70 -24.43
CA SER A 69 18.69 -11.91 -24.13
C SER A 69 20.21 -11.71 -24.20
N LYS A 70 20.71 -10.47 -24.30
CA LYS A 70 22.15 -10.19 -24.46
C LYS A 70 22.99 -10.68 -23.27
N ASP A 71 22.54 -10.38 -22.05
CA ASP A 71 23.20 -10.78 -20.79
C ASP A 71 22.30 -11.69 -19.93
N ASN A 72 21.17 -12.14 -20.48
CA ASN A 72 20.18 -12.95 -19.80
C ASN A 72 19.76 -14.14 -20.68
N LEU A 73 20.66 -15.12 -20.79
CA LEU A 73 20.39 -16.36 -21.49
C LEU A 73 19.34 -17.17 -20.71
N PRO A 74 18.26 -17.65 -21.35
CA PRO A 74 17.26 -18.47 -20.68
C PRO A 74 17.88 -19.76 -20.12
N GLN A 75 17.63 -20.04 -18.85
CA GLN A 75 18.03 -21.30 -18.22
C GLN A 75 16.95 -22.37 -18.43
N THR A 76 17.31 -23.48 -19.06
CA THR A 76 16.42 -24.63 -19.22
C THR A 76 16.36 -25.44 -17.92
N MET A 77 15.19 -25.47 -17.29
CA MET A 77 14.92 -26.24 -16.07
C MET A 77 14.24 -27.58 -16.40
N ARG A 78 14.44 -28.61 -15.56
CA ARG A 78 13.83 -29.94 -15.71
C ARG A 78 13.19 -30.36 -14.37
N PRO A 79 12.10 -31.15 -14.38
CA PRO A 79 11.52 -31.67 -13.14
C PRO A 79 12.52 -32.61 -12.44
N THR A 80 12.59 -32.50 -11.12
CA THR A 80 13.39 -33.39 -10.28
C THR A 80 12.68 -34.73 -10.08
N ALA A 81 13.45 -35.83 -10.01
CA ALA A 81 12.90 -37.14 -9.69
C ALA A 81 12.41 -37.22 -8.24
N TYR A 82 11.47 -38.13 -7.96
CA TYR A 82 11.04 -38.45 -6.61
C TYR A 82 12.19 -39.09 -5.82
N GLU A 83 12.40 -38.63 -4.58
CA GLU A 83 13.47 -39.11 -3.69
C GLU A 83 12.86 -39.50 -2.33
N THR A 84 13.33 -40.60 -1.74
CA THR A 84 12.84 -41.14 -0.44
C THR A 84 13.83 -40.90 0.70
N THR A 85 14.77 -39.98 0.54
CA THR A 85 15.83 -39.72 1.53
C THR A 85 15.24 -39.12 2.80
N ILE A 86 15.32 -39.89 3.89
CA ILE A 86 15.01 -39.52 5.29
C ILE A 86 16.33 -39.31 6.02
#